data_AF-H6BED8-F1
#
_entry.id   AF-H6BED8-F1
#
_cell.length_a   1.000
_cell.length_b   1.000
_cell.length_c   1.000
_cell.angle_alpha   90.00
_cell.angle_beta   90.00
_cell.angle_gamma   90.00
#
_symmetry.space_group_name_H-M   'P 1'
#
loop_
_entity.id
_entity.type
_entity.pdbx_description
1 polymer ?
#
loop_
_entity_poly.entity_id
_entity_poly.type
_entity_poly.pdbx_seq_one_letter_code
_entity_poly.pdbx_strand_id
1 'polypeptide(L)' 'FVPISGWNGDNMLEASSNMPWFKGWNLERKSAKFEGKTLLQALDAMEPPSRPLDKPLRLPLQDVYKIGG' A
#
# COMPACT_ATOMS: atom_id res chain seq x y z
N PHE A 1 -1.84 2.30 11.90
CA PHE A 1 -0.71 3.25 11.88
C PHE A 1 0.57 2.49 12.15
N VAL A 2 1.63 2.73 11.37
CA VAL A 2 2.92 2.03 11.49
C VAL A 2 4.01 3.07 11.78
N PRO A 3 4.67 3.03 12.96
CA PRO A 3 5.82 3.89 13.22
C PRO A 3 7.02 3.36 12.42
N ILE A 4 7.62 4.21 11.58
CA ILE A 4 8.72 3.84 10.68
C ILE A 4 9.87 4.83 10.78
N SER A 5 11.09 4.36 10.51
CA SER A 5 12.23 5.22 10.19
C SER A 5 12.67 4.94 8.75
N GLY A 6 12.42 5.88 7.84
CA GLY A 6 12.80 5.72 6.43
C GLY A 6 14.32 5.73 6.21
N TRP A 7 15.09 6.38 7.10
CA TRP A 7 16.54 6.46 6.98
C TRP A 7 17.24 5.19 7.48
N ASN A 8 16.78 4.64 8.62
CA ASN A 8 17.38 3.45 9.23
C ASN A 8 16.72 2.14 8.78
N GLY A 9 15.57 2.21 8.11
CA GLY A 9 14.82 1.02 7.66
C GLY A 9 13.92 0.39 8.73
N ASP A 10 13.78 1.02 9.90
CA ASP A 10 12.98 0.48 11.01
C ASP A 10 11.51 0.29 10.62
N ASN A 11 10.95 -0.91 10.84
CA ASN A 11 9.57 -1.29 10.52
C ASN A 11 9.19 -1.14 9.03
N MET A 12 10.16 -0.98 8.12
CA MET A 12 9.89 -0.90 6.68
C MET A 12 9.61 -2.31 6.10
N LEU A 13 10.59 -3.20 6.18
CA LEU A 13 10.52 -4.58 5.69
C LEU A 13 10.48 -5.57 6.85
N GLU A 14 11.33 -5.35 7.86
CA GLU A 14 11.46 -6.17 9.06
C GLU A 14 11.06 -5.39 10.30
N ALA A 15 10.66 -6.10 11.36
CA ALA A 15 10.30 -5.47 12.62
C ALA A 15 11.56 -4.92 13.33
N SER A 16 11.50 -3.67 13.76
CA SER A 16 12.61 -3.02 14.46
C SER A 16 12.70 -3.50 15.91
N SER A 17 13.93 -3.78 16.37
CA SER A 17 14.25 -4.03 17.77
C SER A 17 14.23 -2.75 18.63
N ASN A 18 14.32 -1.57 18.01
CA ASN A 18 14.37 -0.27 18.69
C ASN A 18 13.00 0.19 19.22
N MET A 19 11.92 -0.51 18.87
CA MET A 19 10.55 -0.12 19.24
C MET A 19 9.84 -1.25 20.02
N PRO A 20 10.30 -1.61 21.23
CA PRO A 20 9.71 -2.68 22.03
C PRO A 20 8.27 -2.39 22.49
N TRP A 21 7.88 -1.11 22.49
CA TRP A 21 6.52 -0.67 22.82
C TRP A 21 5.52 -0.91 21.70
N PHE A 22 5.97 -1.05 20.45
CA PHE A 22 5.09 -1.24 19.31
C PHE A 22 4.75 -2.72 19.12
N LYS A 23 3.52 -3.09 19.46
CA LYS A 23 3.04 -4.47 19.35
C LYS A 23 2.58 -4.86 17.95
N GLY A 24 2.40 -3.87 17.07
CA GLY A 24 1.84 -4.05 15.74
C GLY A 24 0.68 -3.09 15.48
N TRP A 25 0.28 -3.02 14.23
CA TRP A 25 -0.91 -2.33 13.77
C TRP A 25 -2.03 -3.34 13.56
N ASN A 26 -3.25 -2.90 13.82
CA ASN A 26 -4.47 -3.65 13.57
C ASN A 26 -5.36 -2.83 12.63
N LEU A 27 -5.99 -3.51 11.67
CA LEU A 27 -6.88 -2.93 10.69
C LEU A 27 -8.14 -3.80 10.59
N GLU A 28 -9.29 -3.25 10.96
CA GLU A 28 -10.58 -3.91 10.80
C GLU A 28 -11.31 -3.33 9.59
N ARG A 29 -11.66 -4.18 8.63
CA ARG A 29 -12.50 -3.85 7.47
C ARG A 29 -13.70 -4.79 7.42
N LYS A 30 -14.70 -4.40 6.63
CA LYS A 30 -15.93 -5.20 6.43
C LYS A 30 -15.64 -6.64 5.95
N SER A 31 -14.55 -6.83 5.21
CA SER A 31 -14.18 -8.11 4.63
C SER A 31 -13.30 -8.97 5.56
N ALA A 32 -12.37 -8.36 6.30
CA ALA A 32 -11.40 -9.07 7.12
C ALA A 32 -10.72 -8.17 8.18
N LYS A 33 -10.12 -8.81 9.19
CA LYS A 33 -9.19 -8.17 10.13
C LYS A 33 -7.76 -8.50 9.69
N PHE A 34 -6.90 -7.48 9.62
CA PHE A 34 -5.48 -7.61 9.29
C PHE A 34 -4.65 -7.09 10.45
N GLU A 35 -3.58 -7.81 10.77
CA GLU A 35 -2.59 -7.41 11.76
C GLU A 35 -1.18 -7.55 11.19
N GLY A 36 -0.27 -6.69 11.63
CA GLY A 36 1.11 -6.73 11.18
C GLY A 36 2.00 -5.78 11.97
N LYS A 37 3.30 -5.77 11.67
CA LYS A 37 4.29 -4.91 12.32
C LYS A 37 5.05 -4.02 11.34
N THR A 38 5.10 -4.40 10.07
CA THR A 38 5.90 -3.68 9.08
C THR A 38 5.03 -2.93 8.09
N LEU A 39 5.63 -1.97 7.39
CA LEU A 39 4.97 -1.20 6.34
C LEU A 39 4.63 -2.08 5.15
N LEU A 40 5.50 -3.04 4.80
CA LEU A 40 5.23 -4.00 3.73
C LEU A 40 3.95 -4.80 4.01
N GLN A 41 3.80 -5.33 5.23
CA GLN A 41 2.59 -6.05 5.62
C GLN A 41 1.34 -5.16 5.55
N ALA A 42 1.48 -3.87 5.83
CA ALA A 42 0.37 -2.92 5.73
C ALA A 42 -0.04 -2.66 4.27
N LEU A 43 0.92 -2.69 3.34
CA LEU A 43 0.66 -2.59 1.89
C LEU A 43 0.03 -3.87 1.35
N ASP A 44 0.49 -5.04 1.77
CA ASP A 44 -0.11 -6.33 1.39
C ASP A 44 -1.55 -6.49 1.89
N ALA A 45 -1.89 -5.84 3.01
CA ALA A 45 -3.25 -5.78 3.53
C ALA A 45 -4.17 -4.80 2.76
N MET A 46 -3.69 -4.13 1.71
CA MET A 46 -4.55 -3.30 0.86
C MET A 46 -5.38 -4.17 -0.08
N GLU A 47 -6.70 -4.02 -0.01
CA GLU A 47 -7.60 -4.69 -0.95
C GLU A 47 -7.51 -4.01 -2.32
N PRO A 48 -7.41 -4.79 -3.42
CA PRO A 48 -7.38 -4.23 -4.74
C PRO A 48 -8.70 -3.49 -5.02
N PRO A 49 -8.67 -2.26 -5.56
CA PRO A 49 -9.88 -1.54 -5.89
C PRO A 49 -10.63 -2.23 -7.02
N SER A 50 -11.97 -2.13 -7.00
CA SER A 50 -12.79 -2.63 -8.10
C SER A 50 -12.47 -1.88 -9.39
N ARG A 51 -12.18 -2.62 -10.46
CA ARG A 51 -11.91 -2.05 -11.78
C ARG A 51 -13.20 -1.45 -12.35
N PRO A 52 -13.22 -0.18 -12.79
CA PRO A 52 -14.43 0.48 -13.28
C PRO A 52 -14.76 0.08 -14.72
N LEU A 53 -15.12 -1.19 -14.95
CA LEU A 53 -15.52 -1.71 -16.27
C LEU A 53 -16.91 -1.25 -16.71
N ASP A 54 -17.80 -0.99 -15.74
CA ASP A 54 -19.18 -0.55 -16.00
C ASP A 54 -19.29 0.96 -16.26
N LYS A 55 -18.20 1.71 -16.09
CA LYS A 55 -18.20 3.15 -16.32
C LYS A 55 -17.91 3.46 -17.79
N PRO A 56 -18.48 4.55 -18.34
CA PRO A 56 -18.15 5.01 -19.68
C PRO A 56 -16.65 5.25 -19.87
N LEU A 57 -16.14 4.94 -21.07
CA LEU A 57 -14.74 5.16 -21.43
C LEU A 57 -14.32 6.62 -21.19
N ARG A 58 -13.21 6.79 -20.48
CA ARG A 58 -12.51 8.06 -20.30
C ARG A 58 -11.02 7.81 -20.50
N LEU A 59 -10.43 8.44 -21.51
CA LEU A 59 -9.03 8.27 -21.86
C LEU A 59 -8.38 9.66 -21.99
N PRO A 60 -7.71 10.16 -20.94
CA PRO A 60 -6.91 11.37 -21.04
C PRO A 60 -5.68 11.08 -21.91
N LEU A 61 -5.44 11.93 -22.92
CA LEU A 61 -4.26 11.82 -23.76
C LEU A 61 -3.04 12.30 -22.96
N GLN A 62 -2.05 11.41 -22.77
CA GLN A 62 -0.80 11.75 -22.08
C GLN A 62 0.17 12.42 -23.05
N ASP A 63 0.40 11.80 -24.19
CA ASP A 63 1.29 12.28 -25.25
C ASP A 63 0.67 11.97 -26.61
N VAL A 64 0.97 12.80 -27.60
CA VAL A 64 0.57 12.60 -28.99
C VAL A 64 1.83 12.43 -29.82
N TYR A 65 2.02 11.22 -30.35
CA TYR A 65 3.17 10.90 -31.20
C TYR A 65 2.74 10.77 -32.66
N LYS A 66 3.59 11.23 -33.58
CA LYS A 66 3.53 10.90 -35.01
C LYS A 66 4.63 9.88 -35.30
N ILE A 67 4.26 8.61 -35.42
CA ILE A 67 5.18 7.54 -35.80
C ILE A 67 5.18 7.45 -37.34
N GLY A 68 6.32 7.75 -37.96
CA GLY A 68 6.57 7.48 -39.38
C GLY A 68 6.93 6.01 -39.58
N GLY A 69 6.37 5.39 -40.62
CA GLY A 69 6.63 3.99 -40.97
C GLY A 69 8.07 3.74 -41.41
#